data_AF-X0XKF7-F1
#
_entry.id   AF-X0XKF7-F1
#
_cell.length_a   1.000
_cell.length_b   1.000
_cell.length_c   1.000
_cell.angle_alpha   90.00
_cell.angle_beta   90.00
_cell.angle_gamma   90.00
#
_symmetry.space_group_name_H-M   'P 1'
#
loop_
_entity.id
_entity.type
_entity.pdbx_description
1 polymer ?
#
loop_
_entity_poly.entity_id
_entity_poly.type
_entity_poly.pdbx_seq_one_letter_code
_entity_poly.pdbx_strand_id
1 'polypeptide(L)'
;MRVRDKRLRAFESAWAILQSDEPGWTQDPVDSDFQDELLSWLQFHKAMLIGELVPEALLYLRNNPACEERSAFDHVIVDEYQDLNKAEQVLVDLLAKDRNLVVAGDDDQSVYSFKFAHPEGIIEFPQNHPGTYTEPLAESVRCPTKVIEVANCLISHNSRPDPARCMKPAPGAK
;
A
#
# COMPACT_ATOMS: atom_id res chain seq x y z
N MET A 1 -17.20 -2.92 -22.85
CA MET A 1 -16.99 -1.86 -21.83
C MET A 1 -17.04 -0.52 -22.54
N ARG A 2 -17.86 0.45 -22.11
CA ARG A 2 -17.97 1.75 -22.81
C ARG A 2 -16.65 2.51 -22.67
N VAL A 3 -16.25 3.24 -23.71
CA VAL A 3 -14.95 3.96 -23.76
C VAL A 3 -14.73 4.87 -22.55
N ARG A 4 -15.79 5.54 -22.07
CA ARG A 4 -15.78 6.33 -20.83
C ARG A 4 -15.36 5.52 -19.60
N ASP A 5 -15.94 4.35 -19.40
CA ASP A 5 -15.67 3.54 -18.21
C ASP A 5 -14.22 3.01 -18.21
N LYS A 6 -13.65 2.79 -19.41
CA LYS A 6 -12.23 2.46 -19.56
C LYS A 6 -11.34 3.64 -19.14
N ARG A 7 -11.66 4.87 -19.55
CA ARG A 7 -10.88 6.06 -19.21
C ARG A 7 -10.99 6.44 -17.74
N LEU A 8 -12.18 6.33 -17.14
CA LEU A 8 -12.34 6.52 -15.69
C LEU A 8 -11.49 5.52 -14.91
N ARG A 9 -11.48 4.24 -15.28
CA ARG A 9 -10.61 3.25 -14.63
C ARG A 9 -9.13 3.55 -14.84
N ALA A 10 -8.73 4.02 -16.03
CA ALA A 10 -7.36 4.42 -16.31
C ALA A 10 -6.95 5.61 -15.42
N PHE A 11 -7.80 6.61 -15.29
CA PHE A 11 -7.60 7.75 -14.38
C PHE A 11 -7.55 7.32 -12.91
N GLU A 12 -8.44 6.45 -12.45
CA GLU A 12 -8.42 5.98 -11.04
C GLU A 12 -7.21 5.08 -10.72
N SER A 13 -6.58 4.49 -11.74
CA SER A 13 -5.45 3.56 -11.54
C SER A 13 -4.09 4.16 -11.84
N ALA A 14 -3.98 5.24 -12.60
CA ALA A 14 -2.66 5.68 -13.08
C ALA A 14 -1.72 6.22 -11.99
N TRP A 15 -2.25 6.78 -10.90
CA TRP A 15 -1.44 7.09 -9.72
C TRP A 15 -0.96 5.83 -8.97
N ALA A 16 -1.74 4.74 -9.00
CA ALA A 16 -1.36 3.46 -8.41
C ALA A 16 -0.38 2.68 -9.31
N ILE A 17 -0.53 2.79 -10.64
CA ILE A 17 0.32 2.16 -11.66
C ILE A 17 1.76 2.65 -11.57
N LEU A 18 1.94 3.92 -11.25
CA LEU A 18 3.25 4.47 -11.06
C LEU A 18 3.82 3.99 -9.75
N GLN A 19 4.65 2.95 -9.85
CA GLN A 19 5.64 2.59 -8.84
C GLN A 19 6.72 3.68 -8.65
N SER A 20 6.48 4.90 -9.14
CA SER A 20 7.24 6.09 -8.81
C SER A 20 6.53 6.88 -7.73
N ASP A 21 7.31 7.47 -6.84
CA ASP A 21 6.80 8.39 -5.82
C ASP A 21 6.15 9.63 -6.44
N GLU A 22 6.33 9.88 -7.74
CA GLU A 22 5.68 10.95 -8.49
C GLU A 22 4.41 10.44 -9.20
N PRO A 23 3.26 11.09 -9.01
CA PRO A 23 2.07 10.82 -9.81
C PRO A 23 2.32 11.25 -11.26
N GLY A 24 1.75 10.49 -12.18
CA GLY A 24 1.95 10.65 -13.62
C GLY A 24 0.94 9.80 -14.39
N TRP A 25 0.72 10.17 -15.63
CA TRP A 25 -0.45 9.74 -16.38
C TRP A 25 -0.05 9.33 -17.79
N THR A 26 -0.94 8.62 -18.50
CA THR A 26 -0.69 8.23 -19.89
C THR A 26 -0.48 9.49 -20.75
N GLN A 27 0.56 9.51 -21.59
CA GLN A 27 0.93 10.67 -22.42
C GLN A 27 0.04 10.85 -23.67
N ASP A 28 -1.13 10.21 -23.75
CA ASP A 28 -2.05 10.40 -24.87
C ASP A 28 -2.79 11.75 -24.70
N PRO A 29 -2.73 12.68 -25.68
CA PRO A 29 -3.44 13.95 -25.60
C PRO A 29 -4.92 13.81 -25.27
N VAL A 30 -5.58 12.76 -25.74
CA VAL A 30 -7.02 12.53 -25.48
C VAL A 30 -7.28 12.15 -24.02
N ASP A 31 -6.35 11.45 -23.38
CA ASP A 31 -6.47 11.09 -21.97
C ASP A 31 -6.15 12.30 -21.07
N SER A 32 -5.19 13.15 -21.48
CA SER A 32 -4.90 14.43 -20.81
C SER A 32 -6.09 15.38 -20.85
N ASP A 33 -6.70 15.58 -22.03
CA ASP A 33 -7.88 16.44 -22.17
C ASP A 33 -9.06 15.92 -21.33
N PHE A 34 -9.28 14.60 -21.34
CA PHE A 34 -10.32 13.97 -20.51
C PHE A 34 -10.06 14.18 -19.01
N GLN A 35 -8.81 14.06 -18.57
CA GLN A 35 -8.40 14.30 -17.19
C GLN A 35 -8.65 15.76 -16.78
N ASP A 36 -8.24 16.73 -17.60
CA ASP A 36 -8.42 18.15 -17.30
C ASP A 36 -9.90 18.52 -17.21
N GLU A 37 -10.74 17.99 -18.10
CA GLU A 37 -12.19 18.17 -18.04
C GLU A 37 -12.80 17.52 -16.77
N LEU A 38 -12.38 16.31 -16.42
CA LEU A 38 -12.86 15.59 -15.24
C LEU A 38 -12.49 16.33 -13.95
N LEU A 39 -11.23 16.74 -13.80
CA LEU A 39 -10.74 17.50 -12.65
C LEU A 39 -11.46 18.83 -12.52
N SER A 40 -11.62 19.57 -13.63
CA SER A 40 -12.37 20.82 -13.65
C SER A 40 -13.82 20.63 -13.19
N TRP A 41 -14.46 19.55 -13.63
CA TRP A 41 -15.82 19.20 -13.22
C TRP A 41 -15.90 18.88 -11.73
N LEU A 42 -14.98 18.08 -11.21
CA LEU A 42 -14.93 17.68 -9.79
C LEU A 42 -14.69 18.90 -8.89
N GLN A 43 -13.73 19.76 -9.25
CA GLN A 43 -13.44 21.00 -8.53
C GLN A 43 -14.65 21.95 -8.51
N PHE A 44 -15.32 22.14 -9.65
CA PHE A 44 -16.51 22.97 -9.73
C PHE A 44 -17.62 22.47 -8.78
N HIS A 45 -17.79 21.15 -8.67
CA HIS A 45 -18.80 20.53 -7.81
C HIS A 45 -18.33 20.30 -6.36
N LYS A 46 -17.07 20.64 -6.02
CA LYS A 46 -16.44 20.31 -4.73
C LYS A 46 -16.56 18.82 -4.40
N ALA A 47 -16.34 17.99 -5.41
CA ALA A 47 -16.37 16.54 -5.32
C ALA A 47 -14.97 15.97 -5.54
N MET A 48 -14.77 14.73 -5.12
CA MET A 48 -13.59 13.94 -5.44
C MET A 48 -13.96 12.47 -5.62
N LEU A 49 -13.21 11.77 -6.45
CA LEU A 49 -13.27 10.33 -6.56
C LEU A 49 -12.52 9.67 -5.40
N ILE A 50 -12.88 8.44 -5.09
CA ILE A 50 -12.16 7.66 -4.06
C ILE A 50 -10.69 7.48 -4.46
N GLY A 51 -10.42 7.25 -5.75
CA GLY A 51 -9.06 7.14 -6.27
C GLY A 51 -8.22 8.40 -6.12
N GLU A 52 -8.83 9.57 -5.87
CA GLU A 52 -8.09 10.83 -5.69
C GLU A 52 -7.69 11.08 -4.23
N LEU A 53 -8.26 10.35 -3.27
CA LEU A 53 -8.02 10.60 -1.84
C LEU A 53 -6.54 10.57 -1.47
N VAL A 54 -5.84 9.50 -1.85
CA VAL A 54 -4.42 9.31 -1.57
C VAL A 54 -3.55 10.32 -2.33
N PRO A 55 -3.64 10.45 -3.68
CA PRO A 55 -2.76 11.37 -4.40
C PRO A 55 -2.97 12.83 -4.01
N GLU A 56 -4.20 13.27 -3.76
CA GLU A 56 -4.47 14.65 -3.29
C GLU A 56 -3.91 14.88 -1.88
N ALA A 57 -4.08 13.93 -0.95
CA ALA A 57 -3.50 14.02 0.39
C ALA A 57 -1.97 14.08 0.33
N LEU A 58 -1.34 13.20 -0.47
CA LEU A 58 0.11 13.18 -0.65
C LEU A 58 0.63 14.48 -1.25
N LEU A 59 -0.04 15.00 -2.30
CA LEU A 59 0.30 16.27 -2.93
C LEU A 59 0.21 17.44 -1.93
N TYR A 60 -0.88 17.50 -1.15
CA TYR A 60 -1.06 18.51 -0.12
C TYR A 60 0.07 18.47 0.92
N LEU A 61 0.40 17.31 1.49
CA LEU A 61 1.43 17.21 2.53
C LEU A 61 2.84 17.51 2.00
N ARG A 62 3.13 17.18 0.73
CA ARG A 62 4.40 17.54 0.09
C ARG A 62 4.55 19.04 -0.10
N ASN A 63 3.49 19.69 -0.59
CA ASN A 63 3.49 21.13 -0.87
C ASN A 63 3.36 21.99 0.39
N ASN A 64 2.89 21.42 1.51
CA ASN A 64 2.68 22.13 2.77
C ASN A 64 3.48 21.47 3.91
N PRO A 65 4.82 21.56 3.90
CA PRO A 65 5.63 20.79 4.84
C PRO A 65 5.48 21.18 6.31
N ALA A 66 4.92 22.36 6.60
CA ALA A 66 4.66 22.90 7.94
C ALA A 66 3.19 22.79 8.37
N CYS A 67 2.36 22.05 7.63
CA CYS A 67 0.96 21.83 8.01
C CYS A 67 0.85 21.02 9.31
N GLU A 68 -0.19 21.29 10.10
CA GLU A 68 -0.38 20.68 11.42
C GLU A 68 -0.63 19.17 11.32
N GLU A 69 -1.23 18.73 10.20
CA GLU A 69 -1.58 17.35 9.90
C GLU A 69 -0.36 16.41 9.91
N ARG A 70 0.82 16.89 9.50
CA ARG A 70 2.09 16.12 9.57
C ARG A 70 2.54 15.80 10.99
N SER A 71 2.08 16.59 11.96
CA SER A 71 2.44 16.45 13.36
C SER A 71 1.25 16.04 14.24
N ALA A 72 0.11 15.73 13.62
CA ALA A 72 -1.13 15.45 14.33
C ALA A 72 -1.10 14.11 15.07
N PHE A 73 -0.19 13.20 14.71
CA PHE A 73 -0.13 11.85 15.27
C PHE A 73 1.25 11.58 15.87
N ASP A 74 1.30 11.24 17.17
CA ASP A 74 2.54 10.79 17.81
C ASP A 74 2.93 9.36 17.44
N HIS A 75 1.92 8.58 17.04
CA HIS A 75 2.02 7.16 16.67
C HIS A 75 1.16 6.89 15.44
N VAL A 76 1.76 6.28 14.43
CA VAL A 76 1.08 5.80 13.22
C VAL A 76 1.23 4.28 13.20
N ILE A 77 0.10 3.58 13.11
CA ILE A 77 0.04 2.12 13.04
C ILE A 77 -0.66 1.75 11.75
N VAL A 78 0.01 0.93 10.93
CA VAL A 78 -0.51 0.50 9.63
C VAL A 78 -0.59 -1.02 9.60
N ASP A 79 -1.78 -1.52 9.32
CA ASP A 79 -2.07 -2.94 9.10
C ASP A 79 -2.06 -3.24 7.59
N GLU A 80 -1.83 -4.50 7.23
CA GLU A 80 -1.78 -4.96 5.83
C GLU A 80 -0.84 -4.13 4.93
N TYR A 81 0.34 -3.76 5.43
CA TYR A 81 1.27 -2.88 4.72
C TYR A 81 1.74 -3.41 3.36
N GLN A 82 1.76 -4.73 3.17
CA GLN A 82 2.10 -5.37 1.89
C GLN A 82 1.11 -5.07 0.76
N ASP A 83 -0.12 -4.64 1.10
CA ASP A 83 -1.17 -4.34 0.13
C ASP A 83 -1.11 -2.88 -0.34
N LEU A 84 -0.32 -2.04 0.32
CA LEU A 84 -0.13 -0.65 -0.06
C LEU A 84 0.69 -0.52 -1.34
N ASN A 85 0.27 0.40 -2.20
CA ASN A 85 1.12 0.86 -3.30
C ASN A 85 2.16 1.87 -2.79
N LYS A 86 3.12 2.22 -3.65
CA LYS A 86 4.22 3.11 -3.29
C LYS A 86 3.77 4.49 -2.80
N ALA A 87 2.73 5.09 -3.42
CA ALA A 87 2.23 6.40 -3.02
C ALA A 87 1.59 6.37 -1.62
N GLU A 88 0.87 5.30 -1.29
CA GLU A 88 0.30 5.07 0.04
C GLU A 88 1.40 4.90 1.10
N GLN A 89 2.46 4.16 0.77
CA GLN A 89 3.64 4.00 1.64
C GLN A 89 4.30 5.36 1.92
N VAL A 90 4.52 6.18 0.90
CA VAL A 90 5.10 7.53 1.08
C VAL A 90 4.17 8.44 1.87
N LEU A 91 2.85 8.35 1.69
CA LEU A 91 1.89 9.11 2.48
C LEU A 91 2.01 8.77 3.97
N VAL A 92 2.11 7.47 4.31
CA VAL A 92 2.38 7.01 5.67
C VAL A 92 3.68 7.60 6.22
N ASP A 93 4.76 7.58 5.43
CA ASP A 93 6.06 8.15 5.84
C ASP A 93 5.97 9.64 6.14
N LEU A 94 5.20 10.40 5.36
CA LEU A 94 5.01 11.83 5.60
C LEU A 94 4.22 12.12 6.87
N LEU A 95 3.23 11.27 7.20
CA LEU A 95 2.41 11.39 8.40
C LEU A 95 3.15 10.94 9.66
N ALA A 96 4.06 9.99 9.53
CA ALA A 96 4.86 9.45 10.63
C ALA A 96 6.24 10.12 10.75
N LYS A 97 6.51 11.16 9.96
CA LYS A 97 7.81 11.82 9.93
C LYS A 97 8.19 12.34 11.32
N ASP A 98 9.37 11.96 11.80
CA ASP A 98 9.87 12.30 13.13
C ASP A 98 8.95 11.82 14.28
N ARG A 99 8.18 10.74 14.05
CA ARG A 99 7.23 10.11 14.99
C ARG A 99 7.39 8.59 14.98
N ASN A 100 6.59 7.89 15.79
CA ASN A 100 6.65 6.44 15.88
C ASN A 100 5.79 5.80 14.79
N LEU A 101 6.41 4.98 13.93
CA LEU A 101 5.73 4.20 12.91
C LEU A 101 5.80 2.71 13.26
N VAL A 102 4.65 2.05 13.25
CA VAL A 102 4.53 0.59 13.34
C VAL A 102 3.80 0.11 12.10
N VAL A 103 4.40 -0.83 11.38
CA VAL A 103 3.78 -1.51 10.25
C VAL A 103 3.64 -2.99 10.56
N ALA A 104 2.51 -3.57 10.18
CA ALA A 104 2.25 -5.00 10.24
C ALA A 104 1.83 -5.48 8.84
N GLY A 105 2.25 -6.69 8.49
CA GLY A 105 1.93 -7.28 7.20
C GLY A 105 2.72 -8.55 6.94
N ASP A 106 2.36 -9.21 5.85
CA ASP A 106 2.96 -10.46 5.38
C ASP A 106 2.98 -10.47 3.86
N ASP A 107 4.18 -10.39 3.26
CA ASP A 107 4.33 -10.35 1.79
C ASP A 107 3.86 -11.64 1.11
N ASP A 108 3.86 -12.79 1.80
CA ASP A 108 3.30 -14.04 1.27
C ASP A 108 1.76 -13.99 1.14
N GLN A 109 1.11 -13.00 1.77
CA GLN A 109 -0.33 -12.74 1.66
C GLN A 109 -0.70 -11.67 0.63
N SER A 110 0.29 -11.08 -0.07
CA SER A 110 0.00 -10.08 -1.09
C SER A 110 -0.64 -10.73 -2.33
N VAL A 111 -1.97 -10.72 -2.38
CA VAL A 111 -2.77 -11.19 -3.53
C VAL A 111 -3.16 -10.06 -4.48
N TYR A 112 -2.79 -8.82 -4.18
CA TYR A 112 -3.24 -7.59 -4.85
C TYR A 112 -2.24 -7.01 -5.86
N SER A 113 -1.40 -7.84 -6.49
CA SER A 113 -0.54 -7.39 -7.60
C SER A 113 -1.33 -6.73 -8.74
N PHE A 114 -2.61 -7.07 -8.92
CA PHE A 114 -3.52 -6.41 -9.87
C PHE A 114 -4.00 -5.01 -9.47
N LYS A 115 -3.77 -4.56 -8.23
CA LYS A 115 -4.01 -3.20 -7.72
C LYS A 115 -2.73 -2.38 -7.59
N PHE A 116 -1.62 -2.85 -8.16
CA PHE A 116 -0.33 -2.15 -8.09
C PHE A 116 0.22 -2.01 -6.66
N ALA A 117 -0.14 -2.95 -5.77
CA ALA A 117 0.51 -3.09 -4.47
C ALA A 117 2.02 -3.26 -4.64
N HIS A 118 2.79 -2.75 -3.68
CA HIS A 118 4.25 -2.82 -3.64
C HIS A 118 4.69 -3.62 -2.40
N PRO A 119 4.51 -4.97 -2.41
CA PRO A 119 4.83 -5.82 -1.26
C PRO A 119 6.33 -5.81 -0.93
N GLU A 120 7.21 -5.50 -1.89
CA GLU A 120 8.63 -5.27 -1.62
C GLU A 120 8.85 -4.18 -0.57
N GLY A 121 7.91 -3.24 -0.43
CA GLY A 121 7.95 -2.18 0.58
C GLY A 121 8.01 -2.70 2.02
N ILE A 122 7.32 -3.80 2.37
CA ILE A 122 7.44 -4.37 3.72
C ILE A 122 8.78 -5.07 3.93
N ILE A 123 9.32 -5.70 2.87
CA ILE A 123 10.61 -6.41 2.91
C ILE A 123 11.77 -5.42 3.06
N GLU A 124 11.67 -4.27 2.39
CA GLU A 124 12.67 -3.20 2.37
C GLU A 124 12.51 -2.19 3.53
N PHE A 125 11.47 -2.35 4.36
CA PHE A 125 11.15 -1.42 5.43
C PHE A 125 12.31 -1.19 6.40
N PRO A 126 13.02 -2.22 6.93
CA PRO A 126 14.15 -2.00 7.84
C PRO A 126 15.33 -1.24 7.20
N GLN A 127 15.51 -1.35 5.88
CA GLN A 127 16.55 -0.65 5.13
C GLN A 127 16.18 0.83 4.93
N ASN A 128 14.90 1.10 4.68
CA ASN A 128 14.37 2.45 4.48
C ASN A 128 14.15 3.21 5.81
N HIS A 129 13.98 2.49 6.92
CA HIS A 129 13.77 3.04 8.27
C HIS A 129 14.85 2.53 9.24
N PRO A 130 16.05 3.13 9.25
CA PRO A 130 17.14 2.71 10.13
C PRO A 130 16.73 2.73 11.61
N GLY A 131 17.08 1.67 12.35
CA GLY A 131 16.70 1.51 13.76
C GLY A 131 15.36 0.79 13.97
N THR A 132 14.71 0.31 12.90
CA THR A 132 13.53 -0.54 12.99
C THR A 132 13.80 -1.76 13.86
N TYR A 133 12.86 -2.01 14.79
CA TYR A 133 12.76 -3.28 15.50
C TYR A 133 11.79 -4.20 14.74
N THR A 134 12.27 -5.37 14.31
CA THR A 134 11.45 -6.37 13.61
C THR A 134 11.05 -7.47 14.57
N GLU A 135 9.74 -7.66 14.75
CA GLU A 135 9.16 -8.74 15.57
C GLU A 135 8.43 -9.76 14.67
N PRO A 136 8.99 -10.96 14.46
CA PRO A 136 8.32 -12.00 13.66
C PRO A 136 7.23 -12.71 14.47
N LEU A 137 5.98 -12.64 13.99
CA LEU A 137 4.85 -13.37 14.57
C LEU A 137 4.66 -14.74 13.91
N ALA A 138 5.53 -15.69 14.24
CA ALA A 138 5.55 -17.01 13.59
C ALA A 138 4.54 -18.03 14.14
N GLU A 139 3.72 -17.68 15.14
CA GLU A 139 2.76 -18.60 15.76
C GLU A 139 1.32 -18.30 15.35
N SER A 140 0.63 -19.31 14.82
CA SER A 140 -0.79 -19.23 14.48
C SER A 140 -1.64 -19.81 15.60
N VAL A 141 -2.46 -18.94 16.19
CA VAL A 141 -3.54 -19.30 17.12
C VAL A 141 -4.87 -19.56 16.41
N ARG A 142 -4.93 -19.35 15.09
CA ARG A 142 -6.16 -19.38 14.30
C ARG A 142 -6.48 -20.77 13.76
N CYS A 143 -5.46 -21.48 13.27
CA CYS A 143 -5.64 -22.67 12.45
C CYS A 143 -5.16 -23.95 13.16
N PRO A 144 -5.82 -25.11 12.93
CA PRO A 144 -5.31 -26.42 13.35
C PRO A 144 -3.94 -26.74 12.75
N THR A 145 -3.18 -27.62 13.41
CA THR A 145 -1.83 -28.01 12.98
C THR A 145 -1.79 -28.47 11.54
N LYS A 146 -2.75 -29.33 11.14
CA LYS A 146 -2.84 -29.85 9.76
C LYS A 146 -3.04 -28.76 8.71
N VAL A 147 -3.78 -27.69 9.03
CA VAL A 147 -4.00 -26.58 8.08
C VAL A 147 -2.73 -25.78 7.90
N ILE A 148 -1.99 -25.54 8.99
CA ILE A 148 -0.71 -24.83 8.96
C ILE A 148 0.34 -25.63 8.17
N GLU A 149 0.41 -26.94 8.39
CA GLU A 149 1.31 -27.82 7.62
C GLU A 149 1.04 -27.78 6.12
N VAL A 150 -0.24 -27.81 5.72
CA VAL A 150 -0.62 -27.71 4.30
C VAL A 150 -0.28 -26.33 3.74
N ALA A 151 -0.54 -25.24 4.47
CA ALA A 151 -0.21 -23.88 4.04
C ALA A 151 1.31 -23.69 3.86
N ASN A 152 2.11 -24.14 4.83
CA ASN A 152 3.57 -24.09 4.75
C ASN A 152 4.12 -24.94 3.59
N CYS A 153 3.53 -26.11 3.33
CA CYS A 153 3.91 -26.93 2.19
C CYS A 153 3.56 -26.24 0.86
N LEU A 154 2.42 -25.57 0.78
CA LEU A 154 2.05 -24.84 -0.43
C LEU A 154 2.99 -23.66 -0.69
N ILE A 155 3.25 -22.82 0.32
CA ILE A 155 4.07 -21.61 0.16
C ILE A 155 5.53 -21.92 -0.16
N SER A 156 6.05 -23.09 0.24
CA SER A 156 7.43 -23.51 -0.10
C SER A 156 7.67 -23.71 -1.60
N HIS A 157 6.61 -23.72 -2.42
CA HIS A 157 6.71 -23.80 -3.87
C HIS A 157 6.79 -22.42 -4.55
N ASN A 158 6.69 -21.32 -3.80
CA ASN A 158 6.93 -19.98 -4.33
C ASN A 158 8.38 -19.85 -4.81
N SER A 159 8.62 -18.95 -5.78
CA SER A 159 9.95 -18.78 -6.37
C SER A 159 11.00 -18.19 -5.42
N ARG A 160 10.57 -17.57 -4.32
CA ARG A 160 11.42 -17.00 -3.27
C ARG A 160 10.85 -17.36 -1.88
N PRO A 161 10.91 -18.64 -1.48
CA PRO A 161 10.42 -19.03 -0.16
C PRO A 161 11.42 -18.55 0.89
N ASP A 162 10.92 -17.96 1.99
CA ASP A 162 11.73 -17.67 3.18
C ASP A 162 11.41 -18.72 4.27
N PRO A 163 12.30 -19.71 4.50
CA PRO A 163 12.09 -20.73 5.53
C PRO A 163 11.95 -20.16 6.94
N ALA A 164 12.45 -18.94 7.19
CA ALA A 164 12.32 -18.27 8.49
C ALA A 164 10.89 -17.79 8.78
N ARG A 165 10.03 -17.73 7.75
CA ARG A 165 8.64 -17.26 7.84
C ARG A 165 7.61 -18.39 7.93
N CYS A 166 8.04 -19.65 7.98
CA CYS A 166 7.14 -20.78 8.18
C CYS A 166 6.36 -20.64 9.50
N MET A 167 5.03 -20.69 9.40
CA MET A 167 4.13 -20.58 10.55
C MET A 167 4.18 -21.84 11.41
N LYS A 168 4.03 -21.69 12.72
CA LYS A 168 3.97 -22.77 13.70
C LYS A 168 2.59 -22.79 14.36
N PRO A 169 2.01 -23.96 14.63
CA PRO A 169 0.83 -24.05 15.48
C PRO A 169 1.15 -23.57 16.89
N ALA A 170 0.27 -22.73 17.44
CA ALA A 170 0.37 -22.35 18.84
C ALA A 170 0.23 -23.58 19.77
N PRO A 171 0.83 -23.55 20.97
CA PRO A 171 0.70 -24.64 21.93
C PRO A 171 -0.76 -25.02 22.21
N GLY A 172 -1.14 -26.27 21.93
CA GLY A 172 -2.50 -26.78 22.14
C GLY A 172 -3.43 -26.73 20.92
N ALA A 173 -2.95 -26.29 19.75
CA ALA A 173 -3.69 -26.44 18.50
C ALA A 173 -3.87 -27.95 18.15
N LYS A 174 -5.10 -28.35 17.82
CA LYS A 174 -5.44 -29.73 17.42
C LYS A 174 -5.04 -30.06 15.98
#